data_AF-A0A448YM16-F1
#
_entry.id   AF-A0A448YM16-F1
#
_cell.length_a   1.000
_cell.length_b   1.000
_cell.length_c   1.000
_cell.angle_alpha   90.00
_cell.angle_beta   90.00
_cell.angle_gamma   90.00
#
_symmetry.space_group_name_H-M   'P 1'
#
loop_
_entity.id
_entity.type
_entity.pdbx_description
1 polymer ?
#
loop_
_entity_poly.entity_id
_entity_poly.type
_entity_poly.pdbx_seq_one_letter_code
_entity_poly.pdbx_strand_id
1 'polypeptide(L)'
;MSDLGLERQKTVNSIGSNIDRAVTVLSVKQDEQTIKEYQDKIYASAKPNFSSKAIKNYIITRFTDLKPSKETIEANKRLLNPLPGLRQIGRQQWCMILVAFWSWSWDAYDFFTISLSVTQLAKDLDQDVKNITWGITLVLMLRSVGALIFGYLGDRYGRRGPLAINMFLVCILKIGTGFVKTYPQFLGVRALFGILLGGVYGNATALALDDCPVDARGIISGFVQQGYAFGYLLAVVFKRAIGDNTHYHWKAMYWFGAGICFLIVVAILLLPDTKAYQRQKEINRFNKEHNIQQLSFGQKAVRAWKSYWLMIIYMVLLMSGFNFMSHGSQDLYPTLLTVRYDFSNDRSTVTNCVANLGAFAGGIFVGHMSNFTGRRLSIMACCVVGGALIYPWAFVSTSAINAGAFFLQFCVQGAWGVIPVHLSELSPPSFRSFVVGVSYQLGNLVSSASSTIETTIGERFPMISPSGESIYDYAKVMAIFMGAVFAFVLLVTFVGPENMNASFEMVEGYDDDQDLQRMLTDEMQKVDVHHDEEADPNGSLRGESDEKPVIAAEAEVRGGSSESASNSKL
;
A
#
# COMPACT_ATOMS: atom_id res chain seq x y z
N MET A 1 13.69 61.01 40.23
CA MET A 1 14.66 60.37 39.31
C MET A 1 14.17 58.99 38.85
N SER A 2 12.85 58.81 38.66
CA SER A 2 12.22 57.49 38.41
C SER A 2 11.53 57.36 37.05
N ASP A 3 11.54 58.39 36.20
CA ASP A 3 10.81 58.36 34.91
C ASP A 3 11.70 58.25 33.66
N LEU A 4 13.02 58.39 33.78
CA LEU A 4 13.95 58.28 32.62
C LEU A 4 14.48 56.85 32.38
N GLY A 5 14.29 55.92 33.34
CA GLY A 5 14.68 54.51 33.21
C GLY A 5 13.65 53.64 32.48
N LEU A 6 12.36 53.99 32.60
CA LEU A 6 11.25 53.23 32.01
C LEU A 6 11.05 53.48 30.50
N GLU A 7 11.48 54.62 29.97
CA GLU A 7 11.44 54.88 28.53
C GLU A 7 12.58 54.19 27.77
N ARG A 8 13.82 54.19 28.29
CA ARG A 8 14.94 53.47 27.65
C ARG A 8 14.72 51.95 27.58
N GLN A 9 14.09 51.36 28.61
CA GLN A 9 13.78 49.93 28.64
C GLN A 9 12.64 49.54 27.68
N LYS A 10 11.71 50.47 27.39
CA LYS A 10 10.68 50.28 26.36
C LYS A 10 11.23 50.44 24.94
N THR A 11 12.21 51.30 24.70
CA THR A 11 12.83 51.46 23.37
C THR A 11 13.76 50.30 23.00
N VAL A 12 14.51 49.75 23.97
CA VAL A 12 15.40 48.59 23.73
C VAL A 12 14.58 47.28 23.55
N ASN A 13 13.49 47.09 24.29
CA ASN A 13 12.57 45.95 24.08
C ASN A 13 11.73 46.08 22.79
N SER A 14 11.50 47.30 22.30
CA SER A 14 10.84 47.56 21.02
C SER A 14 11.77 47.27 19.82
N ILE A 15 13.07 47.57 19.93
CA ILE A 15 14.04 47.32 18.86
C ILE A 15 14.45 45.84 18.84
N GLY A 16 14.64 45.20 20.01
CA GLY A 16 14.90 43.76 20.13
C GLY A 16 13.75 42.89 19.63
N SER A 17 12.49 43.19 19.99
CA SER A 17 11.33 42.42 19.51
C SER A 17 11.00 42.61 18.03
N ASN A 18 11.41 43.73 17.42
CA ASN A 18 11.26 43.96 15.99
C ASN A 18 12.40 43.31 15.18
N ILE A 19 13.61 43.19 15.74
CA ILE A 19 14.71 42.44 15.13
C ILE A 19 14.48 40.94 15.28
N ASP A 20 14.01 40.43 16.43
CA ASP A 20 13.63 39.02 16.60
C ASP A 20 12.42 38.64 15.76
N ARG A 21 11.43 39.53 15.61
CA ARG A 21 10.33 39.31 14.64
C ARG A 21 10.81 39.41 13.21
N ALA A 22 11.73 40.32 12.87
CA ALA A 22 12.26 40.41 11.51
C ALA A 22 13.14 39.20 11.17
N VAL A 23 13.95 38.69 12.09
CA VAL A 23 14.81 37.51 11.94
C VAL A 23 13.98 36.23 11.92
N THR A 24 12.94 36.12 12.75
CA THR A 24 11.96 35.01 12.69
C THR A 24 11.12 35.07 11.42
N VAL A 25 10.71 36.25 10.95
CA VAL A 25 9.94 36.40 9.69
C VAL A 25 10.85 36.25 8.47
N LEU A 26 12.13 36.59 8.55
CA LEU A 26 13.12 36.35 7.49
C LEU A 26 13.52 34.87 7.43
N SER A 27 13.70 34.18 8.56
CA SER A 27 13.94 32.73 8.59
C SER A 27 12.71 31.96 8.11
N VAL A 28 11.50 32.35 8.53
CA VAL A 28 10.24 31.74 8.08
C VAL A 28 9.93 32.05 6.61
N LYS A 29 10.29 33.23 6.08
CA LYS A 29 10.16 33.53 4.64
C LYS A 29 11.22 32.84 3.78
N GLN A 30 12.45 32.71 4.29
CA GLN A 30 13.47 31.87 3.66
C GLN A 30 13.02 30.41 3.64
N ASP A 31 12.39 29.91 4.70
CA ASP A 31 11.81 28.57 4.75
C ASP A 31 10.60 28.42 3.83
N GLU A 32 9.66 29.38 3.77
CA GLU A 32 8.51 29.31 2.85
C GLU A 32 8.94 29.29 1.38
N GLN A 33 9.88 30.17 1.01
CA GLN A 33 10.37 30.23 -0.36
C GLN A 33 11.17 28.98 -0.70
N THR A 34 12.00 28.49 0.23
CA THR A 34 12.79 27.26 0.07
C THR A 34 11.90 26.02 -0.01
N ILE A 35 10.94 25.85 0.90
CA ILE A 35 9.95 24.75 0.89
C ILE A 35 9.14 24.77 -0.41
N LYS A 36 8.68 25.94 -0.84
CA LYS A 36 7.95 26.07 -2.11
C LYS A 36 8.84 25.74 -3.31
N GLU A 37 10.10 26.18 -3.30
CA GLU A 37 11.08 25.86 -4.35
C GLU A 37 11.43 24.37 -4.39
N TYR A 38 11.56 23.72 -3.23
CA TYR A 38 11.79 22.28 -3.11
C TYR A 38 10.55 21.47 -3.52
N GLN A 39 9.36 21.85 -3.07
CA GLN A 39 8.11 21.24 -3.53
C GLN A 39 7.97 21.39 -5.04
N ASP A 40 8.21 22.58 -5.58
CA ASP A 40 8.16 22.81 -7.01
C ASP A 40 9.26 22.02 -7.75
N LYS A 41 10.45 21.79 -7.16
CA LYS A 41 11.48 20.89 -7.71
C LYS A 41 11.06 19.41 -7.68
N ILE A 42 10.43 18.93 -6.61
CA ILE A 42 9.90 17.55 -6.51
C ILE A 42 8.74 17.34 -7.50
N TYR A 43 7.81 18.28 -7.60
CA TYR A 43 6.72 18.19 -8.57
C TYR A 43 7.22 18.40 -10.00
N ALA A 44 8.26 19.22 -10.22
CA ALA A 44 8.88 19.39 -11.53
C ALA A 44 9.66 18.14 -11.97
N SER A 45 10.36 17.45 -11.06
CA SER A 45 11.02 16.18 -11.37
C SER A 45 10.02 15.06 -11.62
N ALA A 46 8.85 15.11 -10.97
CA ALA A 46 7.75 14.17 -11.20
C ALA A 46 6.99 14.39 -12.52
N LYS A 47 7.08 15.58 -13.14
CA LYS A 47 6.38 15.85 -14.41
C LYS A 47 6.97 14.99 -15.53
N PRO A 48 6.13 14.33 -16.34
CA PRO A 48 6.61 13.52 -17.45
C PRO A 48 7.30 14.40 -18.49
N ASN A 49 8.57 14.11 -18.76
CA ASN A 49 9.35 14.78 -19.80
C ASN A 49 9.21 14.01 -21.12
N PHE A 50 8.48 14.60 -22.07
CA PHE A 50 8.20 14.01 -23.39
C PHE A 50 9.26 14.34 -24.45
N SER A 51 10.42 14.88 -24.07
CA SER A 51 11.52 15.08 -25.01
C SER A 51 11.97 13.74 -25.61
N SER A 52 12.20 13.70 -26.93
CA SER A 52 12.67 12.49 -27.63
C SER A 52 13.91 11.87 -26.99
N LYS A 53 14.82 12.71 -26.46
CA LYS A 53 16.01 12.26 -25.70
C LYS A 53 15.63 11.59 -24.38
N ALA A 54 14.65 12.14 -23.65
CA ALA A 54 14.16 11.57 -22.40
C ALA A 54 13.45 10.23 -22.63
N ILE A 55 12.64 10.12 -23.69
CA ILE A 55 11.96 8.87 -24.07
C ILE A 55 12.98 7.80 -24.47
N LYS A 56 13.97 8.15 -25.31
CA LYS A 56 15.03 7.22 -25.71
C LYS A 56 15.84 6.73 -24.51
N ASN A 57 16.23 7.65 -23.62
CA ASN A 57 16.91 7.29 -22.38
C ASN A 57 16.04 6.39 -21.50
N TYR A 58 14.75 6.71 -21.34
CA TYR A 58 13.81 5.92 -20.55
C TYR A 58 13.69 4.48 -21.05
N ILE A 59 13.59 4.27 -22.37
CA ILE A 59 13.48 2.93 -22.98
C ILE A 59 14.78 2.14 -22.76
N ILE A 60 15.94 2.79 -22.94
CA ILE A 60 17.24 2.15 -22.75
C ILE A 60 17.42 1.75 -21.27
N THR A 61 17.04 2.62 -20.33
CA THR A 61 17.20 2.31 -18.91
C THR A 61 16.26 1.20 -18.43
N ARG A 62 15.13 0.92 -19.10
CA ARG A 62 14.24 -0.18 -18.69
C ARG A 62 14.94 -1.55 -18.67
N PHE A 63 15.89 -1.78 -19.55
CA PHE A 63 16.66 -3.04 -19.60
C PHE A 63 17.76 -3.08 -18.53
N THR A 64 18.42 -1.95 -18.25
CA THR A 64 19.49 -1.86 -17.24
C THR A 64 18.94 -1.82 -15.82
N ASP A 65 17.80 -1.15 -15.62
CA ASP A 65 17.12 -1.00 -14.32
C ASP A 65 16.42 -2.30 -13.88
N LEU A 66 16.29 -3.28 -14.77
CA LEU A 66 15.60 -4.54 -14.48
C LEU A 66 16.41 -5.47 -13.57
N LYS A 67 17.74 -5.38 -13.63
CA LYS A 67 18.63 -6.24 -12.85
C LYS A 67 19.27 -5.40 -11.75
N PRO A 68 19.01 -5.68 -10.47
CA PRO A 68 19.71 -4.98 -9.39
C PRO A 68 21.22 -5.19 -9.54
N SER A 69 22.00 -4.12 -9.35
CA SER A 69 23.46 -4.18 -9.41
C SER A 69 23.99 -5.21 -8.41
N LYS A 70 25.13 -5.84 -8.70
CA LYS A 70 25.76 -6.81 -7.79
C LYS A 70 25.97 -6.23 -6.39
N GLU A 71 26.31 -4.95 -6.30
CA GLU A 71 26.46 -4.20 -5.04
C GLU A 71 25.13 -4.06 -4.29
N THR A 72 24.03 -3.78 -5.00
CA THR A 72 22.67 -3.71 -4.43
C THR A 72 22.21 -5.07 -3.92
N ILE A 73 22.49 -6.14 -4.67
CA ILE A 73 22.21 -7.51 -4.24
C ILE A 73 23.00 -7.84 -2.98
N GLU A 74 24.27 -7.46 -2.93
CA GLU A 74 25.15 -7.71 -1.78
C GLU A 74 24.74 -6.93 -0.53
N ALA A 75 24.36 -5.66 -0.69
CA ALA A 75 23.78 -4.85 0.39
C ALA A 75 22.44 -5.42 0.89
N ASN A 76 21.64 -5.99 -0.02
CA ASN A 76 20.33 -6.57 0.29
C ASN A 76 20.40 -8.05 0.70
N LYS A 77 21.57 -8.71 0.71
CA LYS A 77 21.72 -10.10 1.21
C LYS A 77 21.20 -10.24 2.64
N ARG A 78 21.32 -9.20 3.46
CA ARG A 78 20.78 -9.16 4.83
C ARG A 78 19.25 -9.31 4.89
N LEU A 79 18.55 -8.90 3.83
CA LEU A 79 17.09 -8.95 3.70
C LEU A 79 16.57 -10.34 3.31
N LEU A 80 17.46 -11.27 2.94
CA LEU A 80 17.09 -12.62 2.55
C LEU A 80 16.46 -13.37 3.74
N ASN A 81 16.96 -13.10 4.95
CA ASN A 81 16.30 -13.49 6.20
C ASN A 81 15.20 -12.46 6.55
N PRO A 82 13.92 -12.85 6.63
CA PRO A 82 12.83 -11.94 7.00
C PRO A 82 12.83 -11.58 8.49
N LEU A 83 13.46 -12.39 9.35
CA LEU A 83 13.33 -12.26 10.81
C LEU A 83 13.87 -10.93 11.36
N PRO A 84 15.03 -10.40 10.90
CA PRO A 84 15.52 -9.11 11.38
C PRO A 84 14.56 -7.95 11.06
N GLY A 85 14.00 -7.91 9.84
CA GLY A 85 13.03 -6.90 9.44
C GLY A 85 11.72 -7.01 10.22
N LEU A 86 11.20 -8.23 10.42
CA LEU A 86 9.99 -8.46 11.21
C LEU A 86 10.17 -8.14 12.71
N ARG A 87 11.39 -8.28 13.25
CA ARG A 87 11.71 -7.92 14.65
C ARG A 87 11.76 -6.41 14.89
N GLN A 88 11.98 -5.60 13.85
CA GLN A 88 11.92 -4.14 13.95
C GLN A 88 10.48 -3.62 14.08
N ILE A 89 9.48 -4.43 13.71
CA ILE A 89 8.07 -4.07 13.78
C ILE A 89 7.61 -4.06 15.24
N GLY A 90 7.28 -2.87 15.74
CA GLY A 90 6.74 -2.69 17.09
C GLY A 90 5.34 -3.30 17.27
N ARG A 91 4.91 -3.51 18.52
CA ARG A 91 3.59 -4.09 18.84
C ARG A 91 2.42 -3.30 18.24
N GLN A 92 2.45 -1.98 18.38
CA GLN A 92 1.41 -1.09 17.84
C GLN A 92 1.26 -1.27 16.32
N GLN A 93 2.39 -1.40 15.63
CA GLN A 93 2.42 -1.56 14.19
C GLN A 93 1.92 -2.92 13.74
N TRP A 94 2.27 -3.99 14.46
CA TRP A 94 1.68 -5.30 14.23
C TRP A 94 0.15 -5.26 14.35
N CYS A 95 -0.39 -4.53 15.34
CA CYS A 95 -1.83 -4.37 15.45
C CYS A 95 -2.42 -3.60 14.25
N MET A 96 -1.75 -2.57 13.71
CA MET A 96 -2.17 -1.88 12.48
C MET A 96 -2.16 -2.81 11.27
N ILE A 97 -1.11 -3.62 11.10
CA ILE A 97 -0.99 -4.60 10.02
C ILE A 97 -2.10 -5.66 10.12
N LEU A 98 -2.35 -6.20 11.31
CA LEU A 98 -3.40 -7.19 11.53
C LEU A 98 -4.78 -6.61 11.28
N VAL A 99 -5.05 -5.39 11.74
CA VAL A 99 -6.31 -4.71 11.46
C VAL A 99 -6.50 -4.48 9.97
N ALA A 100 -5.48 -4.03 9.24
CA ALA A 100 -5.53 -3.89 7.80
C ALA A 100 -5.79 -5.23 7.09
N PHE A 101 -5.10 -6.30 7.50
CA PHE A 101 -5.32 -7.66 7.01
C PHE A 101 -6.75 -8.13 7.23
N TRP A 102 -7.29 -7.94 8.44
CA TRP A 102 -8.66 -8.33 8.77
C TRP A 102 -9.70 -7.47 8.06
N SER A 103 -9.49 -6.15 7.92
CA SER A 103 -10.36 -5.29 7.12
C SER A 103 -10.41 -5.75 5.66
N TRP A 104 -9.26 -6.08 5.07
CA TRP A 104 -9.20 -6.59 3.70
C TRP A 104 -9.81 -7.99 3.55
N SER A 105 -9.61 -8.86 4.54
CA SER A 105 -10.24 -10.18 4.59
C SER A 105 -11.75 -10.10 4.70
N TRP A 106 -12.25 -9.16 5.51
CA TRP A 106 -13.69 -9.01 5.71
C TRP A 106 -14.39 -8.37 4.51
N ASP A 107 -13.69 -7.48 3.78
CA ASP A 107 -14.13 -6.96 2.49
C ASP A 107 -14.32 -8.10 1.47
N ALA A 108 -13.32 -8.99 1.35
CA ALA A 108 -13.41 -10.16 0.47
C ALA A 108 -14.51 -11.14 0.91
N TYR A 109 -14.65 -11.40 2.22
CA TYR A 109 -15.72 -12.22 2.76
C TYR A 109 -17.11 -11.73 2.32
N ASP A 110 -17.36 -10.41 2.42
CA ASP A 110 -18.65 -9.83 2.02
C ASP A 110 -18.94 -9.97 0.54
N PHE A 111 -17.91 -9.74 -0.28
CA PHE A 111 -17.99 -9.85 -1.72
C PHE A 111 -18.34 -11.28 -2.14
N PHE A 112 -17.61 -12.27 -1.60
CA PHE A 112 -17.81 -13.67 -1.97
C PHE A 112 -19.05 -14.31 -1.36
N THR A 113 -19.56 -13.81 -0.23
CA THR A 113 -20.80 -14.33 0.38
C THR A 113 -21.99 -14.26 -0.59
N ILE A 114 -22.08 -13.22 -1.43
CA ILE A 114 -23.11 -13.13 -2.48
C ILE A 114 -22.88 -14.18 -3.54
N SER A 115 -21.66 -14.21 -4.10
CA SER A 115 -21.29 -15.12 -5.19
C SER A 115 -21.59 -16.58 -4.83
N LEU A 116 -21.31 -16.95 -3.57
CA LEU A 116 -21.58 -18.27 -3.04
C LEU A 116 -23.07 -18.57 -2.79
N SER A 117 -23.92 -17.55 -2.69
CA SER A 117 -25.35 -17.66 -2.32
C SER A 117 -26.31 -17.24 -3.44
N VAL A 118 -25.80 -17.03 -4.67
CA VAL A 118 -26.59 -16.48 -5.80
C VAL A 118 -27.87 -17.28 -6.07
N THR A 119 -27.79 -18.61 -6.08
CA THR A 119 -28.96 -19.47 -6.36
C THR A 119 -30.05 -19.37 -5.30
N GLN A 120 -29.67 -19.21 -4.02
CA GLN A 120 -30.63 -19.04 -2.93
C GLN A 120 -31.24 -17.63 -2.95
N LEU A 121 -30.42 -16.61 -3.20
CA LEU A 121 -30.88 -15.22 -3.35
C LEU A 121 -31.87 -15.06 -4.51
N ALA A 122 -31.63 -15.74 -5.63
CA ALA A 122 -32.52 -15.75 -6.79
C ALA A 122 -33.91 -16.30 -6.42
N LYS A 123 -33.95 -17.40 -5.65
CA LYS A 123 -35.20 -17.99 -5.16
C LYS A 123 -35.92 -17.09 -4.15
N ASP A 124 -35.19 -16.54 -3.17
CA ASP A 124 -35.77 -15.70 -2.11
C ASP A 124 -36.34 -14.37 -2.61
N LEU A 125 -35.76 -13.82 -3.69
CA LEU A 125 -36.17 -12.54 -4.27
C LEU A 125 -37.09 -12.70 -5.50
N ASP A 126 -37.43 -13.94 -5.88
CA ASP A 126 -38.21 -14.27 -7.08
C ASP A 126 -37.62 -13.60 -8.34
N GLN A 127 -36.34 -13.86 -8.59
CA GLN A 127 -35.58 -13.28 -9.69
C GLN A 127 -34.70 -14.31 -10.38
N ASP A 128 -34.35 -14.04 -11.64
CA ASP A 128 -33.35 -14.81 -12.36
C ASP A 128 -31.96 -14.65 -11.72
N VAL A 129 -31.18 -15.73 -11.76
CA VAL A 129 -29.76 -15.74 -11.37
C VAL A 129 -28.99 -14.61 -12.05
N LYS A 130 -29.29 -14.31 -13.31
CA LYS A 130 -28.70 -13.19 -14.07
C LYS A 130 -28.91 -11.83 -13.39
N ASN A 131 -30.10 -11.58 -12.86
CA ASN A 131 -30.43 -10.32 -12.18
C ASN A 131 -29.68 -10.20 -10.83
N ILE A 132 -29.55 -11.30 -10.10
CA ILE A 132 -28.75 -11.32 -8.86
C ILE A 132 -27.26 -11.06 -9.16
N THR A 133 -26.72 -11.68 -10.21
CA THR A 133 -25.34 -11.46 -10.66
C THR A 133 -25.10 -10.01 -11.10
N TRP A 134 -26.09 -9.34 -11.69
CA TRP A 134 -26.00 -7.91 -11.97
C TRP A 134 -25.75 -7.07 -10.71
N GLY A 135 -26.30 -7.47 -9.56
CA GLY A 135 -26.00 -6.83 -8.28
C GLY A 135 -24.52 -6.95 -7.87
N ILE A 136 -23.83 -8.03 -8.25
CA ILE A 136 -22.39 -8.20 -8.02
C ILE A 136 -21.60 -7.25 -8.93
N THR A 137 -21.97 -7.17 -10.21
CA THR A 137 -21.36 -6.22 -11.16
C THR A 137 -21.54 -4.78 -10.69
N LEU A 138 -22.73 -4.41 -10.19
CA LEU A 138 -23.01 -3.08 -9.68
C LEU A 138 -22.08 -2.71 -8.50
N VAL A 139 -21.80 -3.64 -7.59
CA VAL A 139 -20.83 -3.45 -6.50
C VAL A 139 -19.46 -3.12 -7.06
N LEU A 140 -18.96 -3.91 -8.02
CA LEU A 140 -17.66 -3.70 -8.65
C LEU A 140 -17.56 -2.33 -9.32
N MET A 141 -18.62 -1.88 -9.99
CA MET A 141 -18.65 -0.57 -10.63
C MET A 141 -18.56 0.57 -9.61
N LEU A 142 -19.37 0.51 -8.56
CA LEU A 142 -19.46 1.57 -7.57
C LEU A 142 -18.29 1.58 -6.57
N ARG A 143 -17.49 0.52 -6.51
CA ARG A 143 -16.21 0.51 -5.79
C ARG A 143 -15.26 1.61 -6.25
N SER A 144 -15.28 1.99 -7.53
CA SER A 144 -14.48 3.11 -8.04
C SER A 144 -14.90 4.45 -7.41
N VAL A 145 -16.20 4.68 -7.24
CA VAL A 145 -16.74 5.87 -6.56
C VAL A 145 -16.32 5.88 -5.08
N GLY A 146 -16.37 4.71 -4.45
CA GLY A 146 -15.89 4.50 -3.09
C GLY A 146 -14.43 4.86 -2.87
N ALA A 147 -13.56 4.37 -3.74
CA ALA A 147 -12.12 4.68 -3.68
C ALA A 147 -11.84 6.18 -3.82
N LEU A 148 -12.59 6.90 -4.68
CA LEU A 148 -12.44 8.34 -4.82
C LEU A 148 -12.80 9.07 -3.53
N ILE A 149 -13.92 8.72 -2.90
CA ILE A 149 -14.42 9.38 -1.69
C ILE A 149 -13.53 9.05 -0.49
N PHE A 150 -13.41 7.76 -0.15
CA PHE A 150 -12.72 7.34 1.07
C PHE A 150 -11.21 7.38 0.95
N GLY A 151 -10.64 7.29 -0.27
CA GLY A 151 -9.23 7.54 -0.49
C GLY A 151 -8.86 9.01 -0.24
N TYR A 152 -9.68 9.94 -0.73
CA TYR A 152 -9.51 11.38 -0.45
C TYR A 152 -9.64 11.68 1.04
N LEU A 153 -10.64 11.09 1.70
CA LEU A 153 -10.82 11.24 3.14
C LEU A 153 -9.64 10.66 3.92
N GLY A 154 -9.10 9.51 3.49
CA GLY A 154 -7.91 8.86 4.06
C GLY A 154 -6.68 9.74 4.05
N ASP A 155 -6.42 10.38 2.91
CA ASP A 155 -5.25 11.25 2.77
C ASP A 155 -5.42 12.60 3.47
N ARG A 156 -6.66 13.08 3.64
CA ARG A 156 -6.94 14.36 4.31
C ARG A 156 -7.07 14.27 5.82
N TYR A 157 -7.76 13.24 6.32
CA TYR A 157 -8.13 13.09 7.74
C TYR A 157 -7.35 11.94 8.43
N GLY A 158 -6.36 11.37 7.75
CA GLY A 158 -5.60 10.22 8.22
C GLY A 158 -6.28 8.91 7.84
N ARG A 159 -5.51 7.81 7.77
CA ARG A 159 -5.97 6.53 7.19
C ARG A 159 -6.94 5.77 8.10
N ARG A 160 -6.73 5.86 9.42
CA ARG A 160 -7.47 5.12 10.44
C ARG A 160 -8.95 5.51 10.50
N GLY A 161 -9.26 6.81 10.61
CA GLY A 161 -10.64 7.30 10.80
C GLY A 161 -11.58 6.90 9.66
N PRO A 162 -11.25 7.22 8.39
CA PRO A 162 -12.01 6.83 7.21
C PRO A 162 -12.15 5.31 7.06
N LEU A 163 -11.13 4.51 7.39
CA LEU A 163 -11.25 3.05 7.42
C LEU A 163 -12.27 2.59 8.48
N ALA A 164 -12.25 3.16 9.69
CA ALA A 164 -13.20 2.85 10.75
C ALA A 164 -14.65 3.20 10.35
N ILE A 165 -14.86 4.41 9.80
CA ILE A 165 -16.17 4.86 9.31
C ILE A 165 -16.66 3.93 8.21
N ASN A 166 -15.79 3.57 7.28
CA ASN A 166 -16.13 2.70 6.17
C ASN A 166 -16.58 1.31 6.67
N MET A 167 -15.76 0.66 7.50
CA MET A 167 -16.08 -0.64 8.09
C MET A 167 -17.34 -0.60 8.98
N PHE A 168 -17.59 0.51 9.67
CA PHE A 168 -18.80 0.70 10.47
C PHE A 168 -20.05 0.80 9.60
N LEU A 169 -20.00 1.59 8.52
CA LEU A 169 -21.10 1.68 7.57
C LEU A 169 -21.34 0.33 6.86
N VAL A 170 -20.28 -0.41 6.53
CA VAL A 170 -20.39 -1.77 6.00
C VAL A 170 -21.11 -2.68 7.00
N CYS A 171 -20.75 -2.62 8.28
CA CYS A 171 -21.42 -3.37 9.35
C CYS A 171 -22.93 -3.09 9.39
N ILE A 172 -23.35 -1.82 9.31
CA ILE A 172 -24.77 -1.44 9.28
C ILE A 172 -25.46 -2.03 8.05
N LEU A 173 -24.84 -1.92 6.87
CA LEU A 173 -25.43 -2.47 5.64
C LEU A 173 -25.51 -4.00 5.66
N LYS A 174 -24.56 -4.70 6.30
CA LYS A 174 -24.65 -6.16 6.48
C LYS A 174 -25.89 -6.55 7.28
N ILE A 175 -26.14 -5.86 8.39
CA ILE A 175 -27.35 -6.06 9.19
C ILE A 175 -28.58 -5.79 8.32
N GLY A 176 -28.60 -4.66 7.61
CA GLY A 176 -29.68 -4.27 6.71
C GLY A 176 -29.95 -5.28 5.57
N THR A 177 -28.90 -5.93 5.07
CA THR A 177 -28.98 -6.92 3.98
C THR A 177 -29.83 -8.12 4.37
N GLY A 178 -29.80 -8.53 5.65
CA GLY A 178 -30.65 -9.62 6.14
C GLY A 178 -32.14 -9.30 6.14
N PHE A 179 -32.53 -8.02 6.05
CA PHE A 179 -33.93 -7.57 6.04
C PHE A 179 -34.47 -7.24 4.65
N VAL A 180 -33.65 -7.41 3.60
CA VAL A 180 -34.06 -7.17 2.22
C VAL A 180 -35.13 -8.19 1.80
N LYS A 181 -36.22 -7.69 1.22
CA LYS A 181 -37.35 -8.51 0.75
C LYS A 181 -37.63 -8.39 -0.75
N THR A 182 -37.12 -7.34 -1.39
CA THR A 182 -37.40 -7.07 -2.81
C THR A 182 -36.11 -6.83 -3.58
N TYR A 183 -36.13 -7.14 -4.88
CA TYR A 183 -34.97 -6.93 -5.75
C TYR A 183 -34.49 -5.47 -5.83
N PRO A 184 -35.37 -4.43 -5.88
CA PRO A 184 -34.91 -3.04 -5.83
C PRO A 184 -34.20 -2.67 -4.53
N GLN A 185 -34.68 -3.19 -3.38
CA GLN A 185 -34.02 -3.00 -2.08
C GLN A 185 -32.64 -3.68 -2.08
N PHE A 186 -32.56 -4.90 -2.62
CA PHE A 186 -31.30 -5.61 -2.81
C PHE A 186 -30.31 -4.76 -3.61
N LEU A 187 -30.73 -4.26 -4.78
CA LEU A 187 -29.88 -3.47 -5.66
C LEU A 187 -29.41 -2.16 -5.00
N GLY A 188 -30.29 -1.48 -4.27
CA GLY A 188 -29.95 -0.27 -3.52
C GLY A 188 -28.92 -0.52 -2.42
N VAL A 189 -29.09 -1.59 -1.63
CA VAL A 189 -28.11 -1.98 -0.61
C VAL A 189 -26.77 -2.36 -1.26
N ARG A 190 -26.80 -3.07 -2.40
CA ARG A 190 -25.58 -3.41 -3.16
C ARG A 190 -24.87 -2.20 -3.72
N ALA A 191 -25.61 -1.19 -4.19
CA ALA A 191 -25.00 0.05 -4.64
C ALA A 191 -24.20 0.73 -3.52
N LEU A 192 -24.79 0.81 -2.33
CA LEU A 192 -24.11 1.36 -1.15
C LEU A 192 -22.91 0.51 -0.72
N PHE A 193 -23.03 -0.83 -0.74
CA PHE A 193 -21.89 -1.73 -0.50
C PHE A 193 -20.74 -1.46 -1.47
N GLY A 194 -21.02 -1.27 -2.76
CA GLY A 194 -19.99 -0.93 -3.74
C GLY A 194 -19.19 0.30 -3.31
N ILE A 195 -19.88 1.40 -2.98
CA ILE A 195 -19.24 2.65 -2.54
C ILE A 195 -18.43 2.44 -1.26
N LEU A 196 -18.93 1.68 -0.28
CA LEU A 196 -18.19 1.48 0.96
C LEU A 196 -16.96 0.57 0.75
N LEU A 197 -17.16 -0.63 0.21
CA LEU A 197 -16.09 -1.60 -0.03
C LEU A 197 -14.96 -1.01 -0.91
N GLY A 198 -15.29 -0.08 -1.81
CA GLY A 198 -14.33 0.64 -2.63
C GLY A 198 -13.22 1.35 -1.85
N GLY A 199 -13.57 1.87 -0.67
CA GLY A 199 -12.69 2.65 0.20
C GLY A 199 -11.79 1.85 1.14
N VAL A 200 -11.90 0.52 1.17
CA VAL A 200 -11.17 -0.32 2.14
C VAL A 200 -9.72 -0.52 1.70
N TYR A 201 -9.50 -0.95 0.45
CA TYR A 201 -8.17 -1.38 -0.04
C TYR A 201 -7.09 -0.30 0.12
N GLY A 202 -7.34 0.91 -0.38
CA GLY A 202 -6.35 2.00 -0.34
C GLY A 202 -5.99 2.42 1.08
N ASN A 203 -6.99 2.57 1.95
CA ASN A 203 -6.80 2.97 3.34
C ASN A 203 -6.15 1.87 4.19
N ALA A 204 -6.56 0.61 4.01
CA ALA A 204 -5.99 -0.53 4.73
C ALA A 204 -4.53 -0.76 4.33
N THR A 205 -4.22 -0.70 3.03
CA THR A 205 -2.85 -0.85 2.52
C THR A 205 -1.93 0.26 3.05
N ALA A 206 -2.37 1.52 2.98
CA ALA A 206 -1.61 2.64 3.53
C ALA A 206 -1.44 2.52 5.05
N LEU A 207 -2.49 2.14 5.79
CA LEU A 207 -2.39 1.92 7.24
C LEU A 207 -1.35 0.84 7.62
N ALA A 208 -1.23 -0.23 6.83
CA ALA A 208 -0.26 -1.29 7.09
C ALA A 208 1.18 -0.90 6.71
N LEU A 209 1.34 -0.16 5.61
CA LEU A 209 2.64 0.06 4.99
C LEU A 209 3.32 1.38 5.38
N ASP A 210 2.57 2.42 5.75
CA ASP A 210 3.09 3.77 6.00
C ASP A 210 4.21 3.79 7.05
N ASP A 211 3.98 3.14 8.19
CA ASP A 211 4.96 3.09 9.28
C ASP A 211 5.91 1.88 9.14
N CYS A 212 5.75 1.03 8.10
CA CYS A 212 6.49 -0.23 7.90
C CYS A 212 7.98 -0.01 7.66
N PRO A 213 8.88 -0.66 8.44
CA PRO A 213 10.30 -0.66 8.16
C PRO A 213 10.54 -1.13 6.73
N VAL A 214 11.39 -0.41 5.99
CA VAL A 214 11.68 -0.66 4.57
C VAL A 214 12.00 -2.15 4.32
N ASP A 215 12.81 -2.73 5.21
CA ASP A 215 13.24 -4.14 5.17
C ASP A 215 12.09 -5.15 5.23
N ALA A 216 10.98 -4.82 5.89
CA ALA A 216 9.83 -5.71 6.07
C ALA A 216 8.67 -5.42 5.09
N ARG A 217 8.72 -4.33 4.32
CA ARG A 217 7.60 -3.91 3.46
C ARG A 217 7.15 -4.96 2.46
N GLY A 218 8.09 -5.66 1.81
CA GLY A 218 7.76 -6.72 0.85
C GLY A 218 6.97 -7.88 1.47
N ILE A 219 7.43 -8.42 2.61
CA ILE A 219 6.73 -9.53 3.28
C ILE A 219 5.38 -9.09 3.86
N ILE A 220 5.29 -7.88 4.43
CA ILE A 220 4.04 -7.34 4.97
C ILE A 220 3.05 -7.03 3.85
N SER A 221 3.52 -6.49 2.72
CA SER A 221 2.71 -6.31 1.51
C SER A 221 2.11 -7.64 1.05
N GLY A 222 2.94 -8.68 0.96
CA GLY A 222 2.50 -10.04 0.65
C GLY A 222 1.43 -10.51 1.64
N PHE A 223 1.71 -10.43 2.93
CA PHE A 223 0.79 -10.86 3.99
C PHE A 223 -0.56 -10.12 3.94
N VAL A 224 -0.56 -8.79 3.85
CA VAL A 224 -1.78 -7.97 3.81
C VAL A 224 -2.60 -8.32 2.57
N GLN A 225 -1.98 -8.48 1.40
CA GLN A 225 -2.68 -8.83 0.16
C GLN A 225 -3.44 -10.16 0.29
N GLN A 226 -2.87 -11.13 1.01
CA GLN A 226 -3.51 -12.43 1.21
C GLN A 226 -4.76 -12.39 2.09
N GLY A 227 -5.07 -11.24 2.70
CA GLY A 227 -6.38 -11.04 3.31
C GLY A 227 -7.51 -11.36 2.33
N TYR A 228 -7.36 -11.06 1.04
CA TYR A 228 -8.38 -11.37 0.03
C TYR A 228 -8.68 -12.88 -0.08
N ALA A 229 -7.62 -13.68 -0.27
CA ALA A 229 -7.73 -15.14 -0.35
C ALA A 229 -8.22 -15.73 0.98
N PHE A 230 -7.80 -15.15 2.12
CA PHE A 230 -8.28 -15.54 3.44
C PHE A 230 -9.79 -15.33 3.58
N GLY A 231 -10.29 -14.16 3.16
CA GLY A 231 -11.70 -13.81 3.20
C GLY A 231 -12.55 -14.74 2.35
N TYR A 232 -12.07 -15.12 1.15
CA TYR A 232 -12.71 -16.13 0.32
C TYR A 232 -12.85 -17.47 1.05
N LEU A 233 -11.76 -17.99 1.64
CA LEU A 233 -11.78 -19.24 2.38
C LEU A 233 -12.76 -19.18 3.57
N LEU A 234 -12.75 -18.08 4.32
CA LEU A 234 -13.71 -17.87 5.41
C LEU A 234 -15.16 -17.83 4.90
N ALA A 235 -15.41 -17.24 3.73
CA ALA A 235 -16.74 -17.23 3.12
C ALA A 235 -17.22 -18.64 2.77
N VAL A 236 -16.35 -19.48 2.20
CA VAL A 236 -16.66 -20.89 1.90
C VAL A 236 -16.91 -21.69 3.19
N VAL A 237 -16.05 -21.52 4.20
CA VAL A 237 -16.18 -22.21 5.49
C VAL A 237 -17.48 -21.81 6.20
N PHE A 238 -17.77 -20.51 6.30
CA PHE A 238 -19.00 -20.03 6.96
C PHE A 238 -20.25 -20.29 6.14
N LYS A 239 -20.17 -20.38 4.81
CA LYS A 239 -21.27 -20.88 3.99
C LYS A 239 -21.64 -22.29 4.41
N ARG A 240 -20.66 -23.19 4.47
CA ARG A 240 -20.88 -24.59 4.86
C ARG A 240 -21.27 -24.74 6.33
N ALA A 241 -20.68 -23.93 7.21
CA ALA A 241 -20.92 -24.04 8.66
C ALA A 241 -22.23 -23.39 9.10
N ILE A 242 -22.57 -22.22 8.55
CA ILE A 242 -23.71 -21.39 8.99
C ILE A 242 -24.79 -21.35 7.90
N GLY A 243 -24.41 -21.02 6.67
CA GLY A 243 -25.35 -20.83 5.55
C GLY A 243 -26.17 -22.08 5.26
N ASP A 244 -25.52 -23.23 5.07
CA ASP A 244 -26.21 -24.46 4.66
C ASP A 244 -26.93 -25.17 5.83
N ASN A 245 -26.55 -24.86 7.08
CA ASN A 245 -27.09 -25.53 8.29
C ASN A 245 -28.18 -24.72 9.02
N THR A 246 -28.44 -23.47 8.62
CA THR A 246 -29.39 -22.59 9.32
C THR A 246 -30.60 -22.30 8.44
N HIS A 247 -31.80 -22.25 9.02
CA HIS A 247 -33.03 -21.87 8.31
C HIS A 247 -32.99 -20.48 7.66
N TYR A 248 -32.15 -19.58 8.16
CA TYR A 248 -31.97 -18.23 7.64
C TYR A 248 -30.97 -18.16 6.46
N HIS A 249 -30.33 -19.28 6.09
CA HIS A 249 -29.43 -19.41 4.95
C HIS A 249 -28.38 -18.28 4.87
N TRP A 250 -28.30 -17.61 3.72
CA TRP A 250 -27.41 -16.48 3.46
C TRP A 250 -27.58 -15.29 4.40
N LYS A 251 -28.77 -15.09 4.99
CA LYS A 251 -29.03 -13.97 5.94
C LYS A 251 -28.23 -14.16 7.24
N ALA A 252 -28.12 -15.40 7.73
CA ALA A 252 -27.33 -15.72 8.91
C ALA A 252 -25.84 -15.41 8.70
N MET A 253 -25.31 -15.64 7.49
CA MET A 253 -23.93 -15.29 7.15
C MET A 253 -23.67 -13.79 7.21
N TYR A 254 -24.64 -12.96 6.83
CA TYR A 254 -24.53 -11.50 6.93
C TYR A 254 -24.61 -10.99 8.37
N TRP A 255 -25.50 -11.56 9.20
CA TRP A 255 -25.60 -11.18 10.61
C TRP A 255 -24.36 -11.59 11.40
N PHE A 256 -23.88 -12.82 11.20
CA PHE A 256 -22.60 -13.26 11.77
C PHE A 256 -21.44 -12.40 11.22
N GLY A 257 -21.47 -12.13 9.92
CA GLY A 257 -20.61 -11.20 9.22
C GLY A 257 -20.52 -9.82 9.89
N ALA A 258 -21.65 -9.28 10.31
CA ALA A 258 -21.73 -7.98 10.98
C ALA A 258 -21.06 -8.00 12.35
N GLY A 259 -21.22 -9.07 13.13
CA GLY A 259 -20.60 -9.18 14.45
C GLY A 259 -19.07 -9.07 14.41
N ILE A 260 -18.43 -9.81 13.51
CA ILE A 260 -16.97 -9.73 13.34
C ILE A 260 -16.55 -8.39 12.71
N CYS A 261 -17.36 -7.83 11.81
CA CYS A 261 -17.11 -6.50 11.24
C CYS A 261 -17.06 -5.44 12.35
N PHE A 262 -17.98 -5.51 13.32
CA PHE A 262 -18.01 -4.63 14.47
C PHE A 262 -16.76 -4.79 15.35
N LEU A 263 -16.29 -6.01 15.58
CA LEU A 263 -15.04 -6.25 16.31
C LEU A 263 -13.83 -5.62 15.60
N ILE A 264 -13.78 -5.69 14.27
CA ILE A 264 -12.73 -5.01 13.47
C ILE A 264 -12.83 -3.49 13.64
N VAL A 265 -14.03 -2.91 13.60
CA VAL A 265 -14.24 -1.46 13.84
C VAL A 265 -13.75 -1.06 15.22
N VAL A 266 -14.10 -1.82 16.26
CA VAL A 266 -13.62 -1.56 17.63
C VAL A 266 -12.09 -1.64 17.68
N ALA A 267 -11.48 -2.64 17.05
CA ALA A 267 -10.03 -2.75 16.97
C ALA A 267 -9.38 -1.55 16.26
N ILE A 268 -9.95 -1.06 15.15
CA ILE A 268 -9.47 0.16 14.46
C ILE A 268 -9.57 1.37 15.40
N LEU A 269 -10.67 1.53 16.12
CA LEU A 269 -10.90 2.65 17.03
C LEU A 269 -9.98 2.63 18.26
N LEU A 270 -9.50 1.47 18.69
CA LEU A 270 -8.55 1.36 19.81
C LEU A 270 -7.10 1.68 19.42
N LEU A 271 -6.78 1.68 18.13
CA LEU A 271 -5.41 1.96 17.67
C LEU A 271 -5.09 3.46 17.69
N PRO A 272 -3.82 3.86 17.86
CA PRO A 272 -3.41 5.23 17.61
C PRO A 272 -3.40 5.54 16.10
N ASP A 273 -3.34 6.82 15.74
CA ASP A 273 -3.08 7.20 14.34
C ASP A 273 -1.64 6.88 13.93
N THR A 274 -1.39 6.69 12.64
CA THR A 274 -0.04 6.44 12.07
C THR A 274 0.93 7.56 12.43
N LYS A 275 2.20 7.25 12.66
CA LYS A 275 3.23 8.26 13.03
C LYS A 275 3.35 9.35 11.96
N ALA A 276 3.30 8.97 10.69
CA ALA A 276 3.31 9.90 9.57
C ALA A 276 2.16 10.93 9.62
N TYR A 277 0.97 10.52 10.07
CA TYR A 277 -0.18 11.42 10.23
C TYR A 277 -0.04 12.32 11.47
N GLN A 278 0.52 11.79 12.56
CA GLN A 278 0.80 12.58 13.76
C GLN A 278 1.78 13.71 13.45
N ARG A 279 2.90 13.41 12.78
CA ARG A 279 3.89 14.42 12.32
C ARG A 279 3.23 15.48 11.43
N GLN A 280 2.39 15.06 10.48
CA GLN A 280 1.66 16.01 9.62
C GLN A 280 0.71 16.92 10.41
N LYS A 281 0.06 16.40 11.45
CA LYS A 281 -0.84 17.17 12.32
C LYS A 281 -0.06 18.17 13.18
N GLU A 282 1.12 17.80 13.66
CA GLU A 282 2.03 18.67 14.40
C GLU A 282 2.55 19.82 13.52
N ILE A 283 3.01 19.51 12.30
CA ILE A 283 3.43 20.53 11.33
C ILE A 283 2.28 21.49 11.01
N ASN A 284 1.07 20.98 10.76
CA ASN A 284 -0.11 21.81 10.51
C ASN A 284 -0.47 22.71 11.71
N ARG A 285 -0.27 22.22 12.94
CA ARG A 285 -0.50 22.99 14.15
C ARG A 285 0.54 24.11 14.29
N PHE A 286 1.82 23.78 14.12
CA PHE A 286 2.92 24.75 14.13
C PHE A 286 2.68 25.86 13.11
N ASN A 287 2.33 25.50 11.87
CA ASN A 287 2.05 26.45 10.80
C ASN A 287 0.86 27.36 11.10
N LYS A 288 -0.19 26.83 11.75
CA LYS A 288 -1.35 27.62 12.17
C LYS A 288 -1.00 28.59 13.30
N GLU A 289 -0.17 28.16 14.25
CA GLU A 289 0.33 29.00 15.34
C GLU A 289 1.25 30.13 14.83
N HIS A 290 2.00 29.88 13.75
CA HIS A 290 2.94 30.83 13.15
C HIS A 290 2.39 31.59 11.92
N ASN A 291 1.09 31.47 11.62
CA ASN A 291 0.43 32.07 10.45
C ASN A 291 1.11 31.79 9.08
N ILE A 292 1.76 30.63 8.95
CA ILE A 292 2.43 30.19 7.71
C ILE A 292 1.35 29.76 6.70
N GLN A 293 1.35 30.36 5.51
CA GLN A 293 0.32 30.08 4.49
C GLN A 293 0.63 28.78 3.75
N GLN A 294 0.14 27.67 4.28
CA GLN A 294 0.17 26.40 3.58
C GLN A 294 -0.83 26.38 2.41
N LEU A 295 -0.42 25.74 1.31
CA LEU A 295 -1.33 25.41 0.20
C LEU A 295 -2.51 24.58 0.72
N SER A 296 -3.73 24.94 0.30
CA SER A 296 -4.91 24.16 0.60
C SER A 296 -4.75 22.73 0.07
N PHE A 297 -5.31 21.74 0.77
CA PHE A 297 -5.28 20.33 0.35
C PHE A 297 -5.74 20.16 -1.10
N GLY A 298 -6.75 20.92 -1.54
CA GLY A 298 -7.20 20.91 -2.93
C GLY A 298 -6.16 21.44 -3.92
N GLN A 299 -5.37 22.45 -3.56
CA GLN A 299 -4.28 22.96 -4.39
C GLN A 299 -3.12 21.95 -4.47
N LYS A 300 -2.77 21.30 -3.36
CA LYS A 300 -1.81 20.17 -3.34
C LYS A 300 -2.30 19.04 -4.26
N ALA A 301 -3.60 18.72 -4.22
CA ALA A 301 -4.20 17.67 -5.05
C ALA A 301 -4.14 18.00 -6.56
N VAL A 302 -4.48 19.23 -6.95
CA VAL A 302 -4.41 19.65 -8.36
C VAL A 302 -2.97 19.61 -8.89
N ARG A 303 -1.98 20.02 -8.08
CA ARG A 303 -0.56 19.94 -8.46
C ARG A 303 -0.08 18.50 -8.58
N ALA A 304 -0.44 17.64 -7.62
CA ALA A 304 -0.12 16.22 -7.66
C ALA A 304 -0.74 15.57 -8.90
N TRP A 305 -2.01 15.83 -9.19
CA TRP A 305 -2.66 15.31 -10.40
C TRP A 305 -1.95 15.72 -11.68
N LYS A 306 -1.64 17.01 -11.85
CA LYS A 306 -0.93 17.51 -13.03
C LYS A 306 0.48 16.93 -13.20
N SER A 307 1.11 16.51 -12.10
CA SER A 307 2.48 15.97 -12.13
C SER A 307 2.47 14.46 -12.33
N TYR A 308 1.54 13.73 -11.69
CA TYR A 308 1.53 12.27 -11.63
C TYR A 308 0.47 11.60 -12.51
N TRP A 309 -0.27 12.33 -13.35
CA TRP A 309 -1.34 11.76 -14.19
C TRP A 309 -0.90 10.55 -15.04
N LEU A 310 0.32 10.59 -15.62
CA LEU A 310 0.85 9.49 -16.43
C LEU A 310 1.13 8.25 -15.55
N MET A 311 1.61 8.45 -14.33
CA MET A 311 1.83 7.38 -13.35
C MET A 311 0.49 6.75 -12.93
N ILE A 312 -0.55 7.56 -12.71
CA ILE A 312 -1.89 7.06 -12.38
C ILE A 312 -2.45 6.21 -13.52
N ILE A 313 -2.32 6.66 -14.79
CA ILE A 313 -2.74 5.86 -15.96
C ILE A 313 -1.97 4.52 -16.01
N TYR A 314 -0.65 4.57 -15.80
CA TYR A 314 0.16 3.36 -15.72
C TYR A 314 -0.33 2.41 -14.62
N MET A 315 -0.59 2.92 -13.41
CA MET A 315 -1.08 2.12 -12.30
C MET A 315 -2.46 1.52 -12.58
N VAL A 316 -3.37 2.27 -13.23
CA VAL A 316 -4.68 1.75 -13.65
C VAL A 316 -4.53 0.62 -14.68
N LEU A 317 -3.66 0.77 -15.69
CA LEU A 317 -3.38 -0.27 -16.68
C LEU A 317 -2.76 -1.52 -16.05
N LEU A 318 -1.80 -1.32 -15.14
CA LEU A 318 -1.18 -2.38 -14.37
C LEU A 318 -2.25 -3.13 -13.56
N MET A 319 -3.09 -2.41 -12.81
CA MET A 319 -4.15 -3.00 -12.01
C MET A 319 -5.21 -3.69 -12.86
N SER A 320 -5.54 -3.18 -14.04
CA SER A 320 -6.44 -3.88 -14.96
C SER A 320 -5.87 -5.25 -15.33
N GLY A 321 -4.59 -5.32 -15.69
CA GLY A 321 -3.94 -6.59 -16.03
C GLY A 321 -3.89 -7.57 -14.86
N PHE A 322 -3.57 -7.08 -13.66
CA PHE A 322 -3.56 -7.89 -12.43
C PHE A 322 -4.95 -8.42 -12.04
N ASN A 323 -5.98 -7.59 -12.15
CA ASN A 323 -7.35 -8.04 -11.87
C ASN A 323 -7.82 -9.04 -12.94
N PHE A 324 -7.50 -8.84 -14.22
CA PHE A 324 -7.75 -9.84 -15.26
C PHE A 324 -7.03 -11.16 -14.97
N MET A 325 -5.80 -11.11 -14.44
CA MET A 325 -5.01 -12.31 -14.12
C MET A 325 -5.67 -13.14 -13.01
N SER A 326 -6.23 -12.48 -11.99
CA SER A 326 -6.94 -13.19 -10.91
C SER A 326 -8.31 -13.69 -11.35
N HIS A 327 -9.15 -12.81 -11.91
CA HIS A 327 -10.51 -13.18 -12.29
C HIS A 327 -10.54 -14.27 -13.37
N GLY A 328 -9.66 -14.19 -14.39
CA GLY A 328 -9.56 -15.22 -15.42
C GLY A 328 -9.00 -16.57 -14.93
N SER A 329 -8.25 -16.58 -13.82
CA SER A 329 -7.73 -17.83 -13.24
C SER A 329 -8.63 -18.43 -12.14
N GLN A 330 -9.57 -17.67 -11.57
CA GLN A 330 -10.34 -18.07 -10.37
C GLN A 330 -11.83 -18.24 -10.63
N ASP A 331 -12.48 -17.32 -11.35
CA ASP A 331 -13.93 -17.20 -11.31
C ASP A 331 -14.65 -18.40 -11.95
N LEU A 332 -14.19 -18.82 -13.14
CA LEU A 332 -14.74 -19.97 -13.86
C LEU A 332 -14.00 -21.29 -13.58
N TYR A 333 -12.99 -21.27 -12.72
CA TYR A 333 -12.19 -22.46 -12.44
C TYR A 333 -13.00 -23.60 -11.79
N PRO A 334 -13.90 -23.36 -10.82
CA PRO A 334 -14.80 -24.40 -10.32
C PRO A 334 -15.68 -25.01 -11.42
N THR A 335 -16.20 -24.18 -12.33
CA THR A 335 -17.02 -24.60 -13.48
C THR A 335 -16.21 -25.46 -14.45
N LEU A 336 -14.95 -25.10 -14.71
CA LEU A 336 -14.06 -25.92 -15.51
C LEU A 336 -13.91 -27.33 -14.92
N LEU A 337 -13.70 -27.43 -13.60
CA LEU A 337 -13.53 -28.72 -12.92
C LEU A 337 -14.80 -29.58 -12.94
N THR A 338 -15.97 -28.98 -12.72
CA THR A 338 -17.24 -29.73 -12.64
C THR A 338 -17.83 -30.03 -14.02
N VAL A 339 -17.81 -29.09 -14.96
CA VAL A 339 -18.48 -29.24 -16.27
C VAL A 339 -17.61 -30.02 -17.26
N ARG A 340 -16.30 -29.72 -17.32
CA ARG A 340 -15.41 -30.37 -18.30
C ARG A 340 -14.88 -31.70 -17.81
N TYR A 341 -14.43 -31.74 -16.56
CA TYR A 341 -13.74 -32.91 -16.01
C TYR A 341 -14.64 -33.79 -15.14
N ASP A 342 -15.92 -33.44 -15.00
CA ASP A 342 -16.92 -34.17 -14.22
C ASP A 342 -16.46 -34.45 -12.77
N PHE A 343 -15.74 -33.48 -12.18
CA PHE A 343 -15.33 -33.60 -10.78
C PHE A 343 -16.54 -33.41 -9.88
N SER A 344 -16.63 -34.23 -8.83
CA SER A 344 -17.61 -34.00 -7.77
C SER A 344 -17.41 -32.62 -7.11
N ASN A 345 -18.50 -32.05 -6.56
CA ASN A 345 -18.45 -30.77 -5.85
C ASN A 345 -17.40 -30.77 -4.72
N ASP A 346 -17.23 -31.89 -4.02
CA ASP A 346 -16.22 -32.04 -2.98
C ASP A 346 -14.79 -32.01 -3.57
N ARG A 347 -14.54 -32.71 -4.68
CA ARG A 347 -13.23 -32.71 -5.34
C ARG A 347 -12.87 -31.34 -5.93
N SER A 348 -13.85 -30.64 -6.52
CA SER A 348 -13.68 -29.26 -6.99
C SER A 348 -13.32 -28.33 -5.84
N THR A 349 -14.03 -28.46 -4.69
CA THR A 349 -13.74 -27.68 -3.48
C THR A 349 -12.32 -27.94 -2.96
N VAL A 350 -11.89 -29.20 -2.88
CA VAL A 350 -10.52 -29.56 -2.47
C VAL A 350 -9.48 -28.93 -3.40
N THR A 351 -9.69 -29.00 -4.71
CA THR A 351 -8.77 -28.40 -5.70
C THR A 351 -8.67 -26.89 -5.52
N ASN A 352 -9.80 -26.21 -5.29
CA ASN A 352 -9.83 -24.77 -5.00
C ASN A 352 -9.15 -24.42 -3.67
N CYS A 353 -9.30 -25.24 -2.63
CA CYS A 353 -8.57 -25.07 -1.38
C CYS A 353 -7.05 -25.18 -1.60
N VAL A 354 -6.60 -26.16 -2.39
CA VAL A 354 -5.18 -26.31 -2.77
C VAL A 354 -4.68 -25.10 -3.57
N ALA A 355 -5.47 -24.60 -4.52
CA ALA A 355 -5.16 -23.40 -5.28
C ALA A 355 -5.01 -22.17 -4.35
N ASN A 356 -5.89 -22.02 -3.37
CA ASN A 356 -5.79 -20.95 -2.37
C ASN A 356 -4.56 -21.10 -1.46
N LEU A 357 -4.16 -22.31 -1.07
CA LEU A 357 -2.91 -22.52 -0.32
C LEU A 357 -1.67 -22.12 -1.14
N GLY A 358 -1.67 -22.46 -2.43
CA GLY A 358 -0.64 -22.02 -3.38
C GLY A 358 -0.60 -20.50 -3.48
N ALA A 359 -1.77 -19.88 -3.59
CA ALA A 359 -1.93 -18.44 -3.56
C ALA A 359 -1.27 -17.81 -2.32
N PHE A 360 -1.63 -18.26 -1.11
CA PHE A 360 -1.06 -17.78 0.16
C PHE A 360 0.46 -17.86 0.19
N ALA A 361 1.00 -19.05 -0.09
CA ALA A 361 2.44 -19.29 -0.10
C ALA A 361 3.13 -18.38 -1.12
N GLY A 362 2.54 -18.23 -2.31
CA GLY A 362 3.05 -17.38 -3.39
C GLY A 362 3.18 -15.93 -2.98
N GLY A 363 2.10 -15.28 -2.55
CA GLY A 363 2.15 -13.84 -2.27
C GLY A 363 3.03 -13.46 -1.08
N ILE A 364 3.13 -14.30 -0.05
CA ILE A 364 4.08 -14.05 1.06
C ILE A 364 5.51 -14.27 0.59
N PHE A 365 5.78 -15.38 -0.11
CA PHE A 365 7.11 -15.70 -0.59
C PHE A 365 7.61 -14.67 -1.61
N VAL A 366 6.88 -14.46 -2.71
CA VAL A 366 7.28 -13.53 -3.78
C VAL A 366 7.26 -12.08 -3.27
N GLY A 367 6.32 -11.72 -2.40
CA GLY A 367 6.32 -10.44 -1.70
C GLY A 367 7.62 -10.20 -0.95
N HIS A 368 8.06 -11.17 -0.14
CA HIS A 368 9.36 -11.13 0.53
C HIS A 368 10.52 -11.09 -0.48
N MET A 369 10.47 -11.93 -1.51
CA MET A 369 11.55 -12.01 -2.50
C MET A 369 11.75 -10.68 -3.25
N SER A 370 10.66 -9.94 -3.48
CA SER A 370 10.71 -8.65 -4.16
C SER A 370 11.58 -7.60 -3.47
N ASN A 371 11.88 -7.76 -2.17
CA ASN A 371 12.78 -6.87 -1.44
C ASN A 371 14.24 -6.96 -1.93
N PHE A 372 14.65 -8.06 -2.56
CA PHE A 372 16.02 -8.23 -3.05
C PHE A 372 16.12 -8.27 -4.57
N THR A 373 15.16 -8.88 -5.27
CA THR A 373 15.17 -8.99 -6.74
C THR A 373 14.72 -7.70 -7.42
N GLY A 374 13.99 -6.85 -6.72
CA GLY A 374 13.20 -5.77 -7.30
C GLY A 374 11.75 -6.18 -7.54
N ARG A 375 10.86 -5.18 -7.50
CA ARG A 375 9.42 -5.33 -7.65
C ARG A 375 9.06 -5.81 -9.06
N ARG A 376 9.60 -5.16 -10.10
CA ARG A 376 9.27 -5.48 -11.50
C ARG A 376 9.79 -6.85 -11.92
N LEU A 377 11.02 -7.18 -11.54
CA LEU A 377 11.64 -8.46 -11.87
C LEU A 377 10.84 -9.62 -11.27
N SER A 378 10.42 -9.52 -10.01
CA SER A 378 9.58 -10.54 -9.36
C SER A 378 8.25 -10.74 -10.08
N ILE A 379 7.56 -9.65 -10.44
CA ILE A 379 6.28 -9.72 -11.19
C ILE A 379 6.50 -10.40 -12.55
N MET A 380 7.55 -10.01 -13.28
CA MET A 380 7.86 -10.60 -14.59
C MET A 380 8.22 -12.08 -14.50
N ALA A 381 9.00 -12.48 -13.49
CA ALA A 381 9.33 -13.88 -13.24
C ALA A 381 8.07 -14.71 -12.98
N CYS A 382 7.14 -14.19 -12.17
CA CYS A 382 5.84 -14.82 -11.95
C CYS A 382 5.01 -14.93 -13.23
N CYS A 383 5.04 -13.94 -14.12
CA CYS A 383 4.33 -14.00 -15.40
C CYS A 383 4.90 -15.06 -16.35
N VAL A 384 6.24 -15.19 -16.42
CA VAL A 384 6.90 -16.19 -17.28
C VAL A 384 6.65 -17.61 -16.76
N VAL A 385 6.85 -17.83 -15.45
CA VAL A 385 6.63 -19.14 -14.83
C VAL A 385 5.14 -19.49 -14.84
N GLY A 386 4.26 -18.54 -14.51
CA GLY A 386 2.81 -18.69 -14.58
C GLY A 386 2.34 -19.03 -16.00
N GLY A 387 2.89 -18.36 -17.02
CA GLY A 387 2.61 -18.66 -18.43
C GLY A 387 2.97 -20.09 -18.83
N ALA A 388 4.10 -20.62 -18.35
CA ALA A 388 4.49 -22.01 -18.58
C ALA A 388 3.57 -23.02 -17.85
N LEU A 389 2.97 -22.60 -16.73
CA LEU A 389 2.08 -23.42 -15.91
C LEU A 389 0.61 -23.42 -16.37
N ILE A 390 0.25 -22.66 -17.41
CA ILE A 390 -1.13 -22.64 -17.95
C ILE A 390 -1.54 -24.03 -18.43
N TYR A 391 -0.64 -24.77 -19.10
CA TYR A 391 -0.95 -26.10 -19.61
C TYR A 391 -1.31 -27.09 -18.49
N PRO A 392 -0.48 -27.29 -17.46
CA PRO A 392 -0.83 -28.20 -16.36
C PRO A 392 -2.03 -27.74 -15.53
N TRP A 393 -2.34 -26.44 -15.51
CA TRP A 393 -3.53 -25.91 -14.84
C TRP A 393 -4.83 -26.17 -15.61
N ALA A 394 -4.84 -25.99 -16.93
CA ALA A 394 -6.07 -26.08 -17.72
C ALA A 394 -6.37 -27.48 -18.27
N PHE A 395 -5.35 -28.28 -18.61
CA PHE A 395 -5.51 -29.48 -19.45
C PHE A 395 -5.23 -30.83 -18.76
N VAL A 396 -4.77 -30.84 -17.51
CA VAL A 396 -4.48 -32.09 -16.78
C VAL A 396 -5.76 -32.61 -16.12
N SER A 397 -6.17 -33.85 -16.42
CA SER A 397 -7.40 -34.46 -15.90
C SER A 397 -7.21 -35.33 -14.65
N THR A 398 -5.96 -35.68 -14.31
CA THR A 398 -5.64 -36.53 -13.14
C THR A 398 -5.53 -35.70 -11.87
N SER A 399 -5.30 -36.36 -10.71
CA SER A 399 -5.05 -35.67 -9.43
C SER A 399 -3.85 -34.69 -9.46
N ALA A 400 -3.01 -34.75 -10.50
CA ALA A 400 -1.93 -33.80 -10.75
C ALA A 400 -2.44 -32.37 -11.06
N ILE A 401 -3.72 -32.19 -11.43
CA ILE A 401 -4.32 -30.85 -11.59
C ILE A 401 -4.21 -30.01 -10.31
N ASN A 402 -4.20 -30.64 -9.14
CA ASN A 402 -4.01 -29.95 -7.86
C ASN A 402 -2.64 -29.25 -7.80
N ALA A 403 -1.59 -29.86 -8.33
CA ALA A 403 -0.27 -29.24 -8.41
C ALA A 403 -0.25 -28.10 -9.43
N GLY A 404 -0.90 -28.27 -10.58
CA GLY A 404 -1.08 -27.19 -11.57
C GLY A 404 -1.81 -25.98 -10.99
N ALA A 405 -2.91 -26.21 -10.28
CA ALA A 405 -3.68 -25.20 -9.58
C ALA A 405 -2.87 -24.49 -8.48
N PHE A 406 -2.12 -25.26 -7.69
CA PHE A 406 -1.25 -24.72 -6.65
C PHE A 406 -0.18 -23.79 -7.23
N PHE A 407 0.60 -24.25 -8.21
CA PHE A 407 1.73 -23.50 -8.73
C PHE A 407 1.29 -22.32 -9.61
N LEU A 408 0.19 -22.44 -10.37
CA LEU A 408 -0.33 -21.30 -11.11
C LEU A 408 -0.77 -20.21 -10.14
N GLN A 409 -1.53 -20.55 -9.10
CA GLN A 409 -1.98 -19.55 -8.12
C GLN A 409 -0.87 -19.04 -7.21
N PHE A 410 0.17 -19.84 -7.00
CA PHE A 410 1.42 -19.35 -6.42
C PHE A 410 2.04 -18.24 -7.26
N CYS A 411 2.06 -18.37 -8.59
CA CYS A 411 2.59 -17.33 -9.48
C CYS A 411 1.66 -16.11 -9.56
N VAL A 412 0.35 -16.32 -9.76
CA VAL A 412 -0.64 -15.24 -9.88
C VAL A 412 -0.68 -14.41 -8.60
N GLN A 413 -0.88 -15.06 -7.45
CA GLN A 413 -0.95 -14.33 -6.18
C GLN A 413 0.43 -13.95 -5.64
N GLY A 414 1.48 -14.65 -6.09
CA GLY A 414 2.86 -14.24 -5.92
C GLY A 414 3.11 -12.83 -6.46
N ALA A 415 2.69 -12.58 -7.70
CA ALA A 415 2.77 -11.26 -8.28
C ALA A 415 1.93 -10.24 -7.47
N TRP A 416 0.72 -10.62 -7.04
CA TRP A 416 -0.12 -9.76 -6.20
C TRP A 416 0.51 -9.39 -4.87
N GLY A 417 1.30 -10.27 -4.26
CA GLY A 417 1.99 -9.96 -3.00
C GLY A 417 2.93 -8.76 -3.08
N VAL A 418 3.42 -8.43 -4.29
CA VAL A 418 4.27 -7.26 -4.57
C VAL A 418 3.46 -5.98 -4.77
N ILE A 419 2.18 -6.09 -5.14
CA ILE A 419 1.38 -4.95 -5.58
C ILE A 419 1.15 -3.89 -4.49
N PRO A 420 0.76 -4.22 -3.24
CA PRO A 420 0.52 -3.20 -2.23
C PRO A 420 1.73 -2.29 -1.99
N VAL A 421 2.93 -2.86 -1.87
CA VAL A 421 4.17 -2.08 -1.75
C VAL A 421 4.51 -1.34 -3.03
N HIS A 422 4.41 -1.98 -4.20
CA HIS A 422 4.76 -1.35 -5.47
C HIS A 422 3.87 -0.13 -5.79
N LEU A 423 2.55 -0.23 -5.58
CA LEU A 423 1.65 0.90 -5.77
C LEU A 423 1.92 2.01 -4.75
N SER A 424 2.25 1.65 -3.51
CA SER A 424 2.55 2.62 -2.45
C SER A 424 3.86 3.38 -2.70
N GLU A 425 4.86 2.72 -3.28
CA GLU A 425 6.16 3.29 -3.69
C GLU A 425 6.05 4.22 -4.93
N LEU A 426 5.11 3.93 -5.84
CA LEU A 426 4.84 4.76 -7.01
C LEU A 426 3.91 5.93 -6.74
N SER A 427 3.12 5.85 -5.66
CA SER A 427 2.14 6.87 -5.31
C SER A 427 2.78 8.07 -4.61
N PRO A 428 2.28 9.30 -4.86
CA PRO A 428 2.70 10.47 -4.10
C PRO A 428 2.41 10.28 -2.60
N PRO A 429 3.37 10.59 -1.69
CA PRO A 429 3.16 10.39 -0.25
C PRO A 429 1.92 11.08 0.32
N SER A 430 1.57 12.26 -0.21
CA SER A 430 0.41 13.04 0.24
C SER A 430 -0.94 12.51 -0.26
N PHE A 431 -0.95 11.66 -1.29
CA PHE A 431 -2.17 11.14 -1.94
C PHE A 431 -2.13 9.62 -2.13
N ARG A 432 -1.41 8.92 -1.24
CA ARG A 432 -1.13 7.49 -1.37
C ARG A 432 -2.41 6.67 -1.33
N SER A 433 -3.26 6.88 -0.32
CA SER A 433 -4.48 6.09 -0.14
C SER A 433 -5.44 6.29 -1.31
N PHE A 434 -5.55 7.52 -1.81
CA PHE A 434 -6.34 7.87 -2.98
C PHE A 434 -5.79 7.23 -4.26
N VAL A 435 -4.52 7.42 -4.59
CA VAL A 435 -3.95 6.91 -5.85
C VAL A 435 -3.93 5.38 -5.87
N VAL A 436 -3.54 4.73 -4.78
CA VAL A 436 -3.55 3.27 -4.66
C VAL A 436 -4.99 2.73 -4.78
N GLY A 437 -5.93 3.30 -4.02
CA GLY A 437 -7.33 2.86 -4.01
C GLY A 437 -8.01 3.04 -5.36
N VAL A 438 -7.87 4.21 -5.98
CA VAL A 438 -8.50 4.53 -7.26
C VAL A 438 -7.92 3.68 -8.39
N SER A 439 -6.60 3.51 -8.43
CA SER A 439 -5.96 2.68 -9.46
C SER A 439 -6.41 1.22 -9.37
N TYR A 440 -6.50 0.68 -8.15
CA TYR A 440 -7.00 -0.67 -7.92
C TYR A 440 -8.46 -0.83 -8.38
N GLN A 441 -9.36 0.05 -7.95
CA GLN A 441 -10.79 -0.10 -8.26
C GLN A 441 -11.14 0.19 -9.71
N LEU A 442 -10.44 1.13 -10.36
CA LEU A 442 -10.58 1.34 -11.81
C LEU A 442 -10.06 0.11 -12.59
N GLY A 443 -8.95 -0.48 -12.16
CA GLY A 443 -8.47 -1.74 -12.74
C GLY A 443 -9.51 -2.87 -12.61
N ASN A 444 -10.11 -2.99 -11.42
CA ASN A 444 -11.17 -3.96 -11.12
C ASN A 444 -12.44 -3.71 -11.95
N LEU A 445 -12.82 -2.46 -12.17
CA LEU A 445 -13.93 -2.10 -13.06
C LEU A 445 -13.67 -2.59 -14.49
N VAL A 446 -12.45 -2.40 -15.02
CA VAL A 446 -12.10 -2.87 -16.37
C VAL A 446 -12.14 -4.41 -16.46
N SER A 447 -11.69 -5.11 -15.43
CA SER A 447 -11.69 -6.58 -15.40
C SER A 447 -13.05 -7.21 -15.08
N SER A 448 -14.06 -6.43 -14.69
CA SER A 448 -15.40 -6.94 -14.35
C SER A 448 -16.08 -7.73 -15.47
N ALA A 449 -15.65 -7.50 -16.72
CA ALA A 449 -16.13 -8.23 -17.90
C ALA A 449 -15.38 -9.56 -18.16
N SER A 450 -14.34 -9.90 -17.40
CA SER A 450 -13.47 -11.08 -17.62
C SER A 450 -14.26 -12.39 -17.75
N SER A 451 -15.04 -12.75 -16.73
CA SER A 451 -15.89 -13.95 -16.74
C SER A 451 -16.85 -13.96 -17.94
N THR A 452 -17.45 -12.81 -18.29
CA THR A 452 -18.36 -12.71 -19.43
C THR A 452 -17.64 -12.91 -20.77
N ILE A 453 -16.41 -12.39 -20.89
CA ILE A 453 -15.56 -12.58 -22.07
C ILE A 453 -15.23 -14.07 -22.22
N GLU A 454 -14.82 -14.73 -21.14
CA GLU A 454 -14.49 -16.16 -21.14
C GLU A 454 -15.71 -17.04 -21.46
N THR A 455 -16.90 -16.74 -20.91
CA THR A 455 -18.11 -17.49 -21.23
C THR A 455 -18.56 -17.28 -22.68
N THR A 456 -18.62 -16.03 -23.15
CA THR A 456 -19.07 -15.71 -24.51
C THR A 456 -18.12 -16.28 -25.59
N ILE A 457 -16.82 -16.28 -25.33
CA ILE A 457 -15.85 -16.91 -26.24
C ILE A 457 -15.90 -18.43 -26.10
N GLY A 458 -16.13 -18.95 -24.90
CA GLY A 458 -16.35 -20.38 -24.61
C GLY A 458 -17.46 -20.98 -25.48
N GLU A 459 -18.58 -20.28 -25.62
CA GLU A 459 -19.72 -20.69 -26.44
C GLU A 459 -19.37 -20.94 -27.93
N ARG A 460 -18.26 -20.39 -28.43
CA ARG A 460 -17.79 -20.58 -29.81
C ARG A 460 -17.03 -21.90 -30.03
N PHE A 461 -16.69 -22.62 -28.96
CA PHE A 461 -15.94 -23.87 -29.02
C PHE A 461 -16.75 -25.02 -28.39
N PRO A 462 -17.79 -25.52 -29.06
CA PRO A 462 -18.56 -26.66 -28.57
C PRO A 462 -17.71 -27.94 -28.60
N MET A 463 -17.86 -28.75 -27.56
CA MET A 463 -17.22 -30.05 -27.36
C MET A 463 -18.25 -31.03 -26.81
N ILE A 464 -18.09 -32.32 -27.09
CA ILE A 464 -18.94 -33.36 -26.50
C ILE A 464 -18.24 -33.86 -25.23
N SER A 465 -18.91 -33.77 -24.10
CA SER A 465 -18.46 -34.28 -22.81
C SER A 465 -18.23 -35.80 -22.89
N PRO A 466 -17.37 -36.40 -22.04
CA PRO A 466 -17.32 -37.86 -21.88
C PRO A 466 -18.70 -38.49 -21.56
N SER A 467 -19.63 -37.72 -21.01
CA SER A 467 -21.02 -38.12 -20.71
C SER A 467 -21.99 -38.01 -21.90
N GLY A 468 -21.55 -37.48 -23.06
CA GLY A 468 -22.38 -37.30 -24.26
C GLY A 468 -23.14 -35.97 -24.36
N GLU A 469 -23.01 -35.07 -23.37
CA GLU A 469 -23.62 -33.73 -23.40
C GLU A 469 -22.78 -32.71 -24.19
N SER A 470 -23.45 -31.76 -24.86
CA SER A 470 -22.80 -30.63 -25.53
C SER A 470 -22.30 -29.63 -24.49
N ILE A 471 -20.99 -29.66 -24.21
CA ILE A 471 -20.29 -28.73 -23.32
C ILE A 471 -19.45 -27.74 -24.13
N TYR A 472 -18.93 -26.70 -23.48
CA TYR A 472 -18.02 -25.74 -24.11
C TYR A 472 -16.58 -25.96 -23.65
N ASP A 473 -15.60 -25.75 -24.54
CA ASP A 473 -14.17 -25.91 -24.25
C ASP A 473 -13.61 -24.73 -23.43
N TYR A 474 -14.11 -24.57 -22.20
CA TYR A 474 -13.67 -23.53 -21.27
C TYR A 474 -12.15 -23.59 -21.01
N ALA A 475 -11.54 -24.79 -21.00
CA ALA A 475 -10.10 -24.96 -20.78
C ALA A 475 -9.27 -24.18 -21.81
N LYS A 476 -9.62 -24.32 -23.10
CA LYS A 476 -8.91 -23.66 -24.19
C LYS A 476 -9.07 -22.15 -24.12
N VAL A 477 -10.29 -21.67 -23.89
CA VAL A 477 -10.56 -20.22 -23.84
C VAL A 477 -9.86 -19.58 -22.64
N MET A 478 -9.97 -20.19 -21.45
CA MET A 478 -9.28 -19.72 -20.25
C MET A 478 -7.76 -19.76 -20.42
N ALA A 479 -7.20 -20.79 -21.06
CA ALA A 479 -5.76 -20.87 -21.32
C ALA A 479 -5.26 -19.76 -22.26
N ILE A 480 -5.97 -19.50 -23.37
CA ILE A 480 -5.64 -18.41 -24.30
C ILE A 480 -5.78 -17.05 -23.62
N PHE A 481 -6.86 -16.87 -22.86
CA PHE A 481 -7.13 -15.65 -22.12
C PHE A 481 -6.01 -15.36 -21.11
N MET A 482 -5.66 -16.36 -20.28
CA MET A 482 -4.57 -16.23 -19.32
C MET A 482 -3.22 -15.98 -20.00
N GLY A 483 -2.93 -16.62 -21.13
CA GLY A 483 -1.71 -16.37 -21.90
C GLY A 483 -1.63 -14.92 -22.38
N ALA A 484 -2.73 -14.37 -22.91
CA ALA A 484 -2.81 -12.98 -23.32
C ALA A 484 -2.66 -12.01 -22.13
N VAL A 485 -3.26 -12.33 -20.98
CA VAL A 485 -3.17 -11.51 -19.77
C VAL A 485 -1.77 -11.52 -19.18
N PHE A 486 -1.09 -12.67 -19.11
CA PHE A 486 0.30 -12.73 -18.66
C PHE A 486 1.23 -11.94 -19.58
N ALA A 487 1.03 -12.02 -20.91
CA ALA A 487 1.79 -11.21 -21.86
C ALA A 487 1.53 -9.71 -21.66
N PHE A 488 0.27 -9.32 -21.45
CA PHE A 488 -0.09 -7.93 -21.16
C PHE A 488 0.57 -7.41 -19.88
N VAL A 489 0.46 -8.15 -18.77
CA VAL A 489 1.06 -7.75 -17.48
C VAL A 489 2.59 -7.71 -17.57
N LEU A 490 3.20 -8.66 -18.28
CA LEU A 490 4.64 -8.67 -18.53
C LEU A 490 5.09 -7.42 -19.30
N LEU A 491 4.38 -7.05 -20.37
CA LEU A 491 4.69 -5.86 -21.17
C LEU A 491 4.49 -4.58 -20.38
N VAL A 492 3.36 -4.43 -19.69
CA VAL A 492 3.08 -3.22 -18.89
C VAL A 492 4.10 -3.07 -17.77
N THR A 493 4.41 -4.15 -17.05
CA THR A 493 5.41 -4.15 -15.97
C THR A 493 6.82 -3.86 -16.51
N PHE A 494 7.14 -4.36 -17.70
CA PHE A 494 8.41 -4.06 -18.36
C PHE A 494 8.52 -2.58 -18.75
N VAL A 495 7.45 -1.94 -19.21
CA VAL A 495 7.44 -0.51 -19.52
C VAL A 495 7.42 0.35 -18.26
N GLY A 496 6.92 -0.19 -17.15
CA GLY A 496 6.73 0.50 -15.89
C GLY A 496 8.01 1.06 -15.22
N PRO A 497 7.88 2.16 -14.47
CA PRO A 497 8.93 2.61 -13.56
C PRO A 497 8.97 1.75 -12.28
N GLU A 498 10.11 1.76 -11.60
CA GLU A 498 10.26 1.16 -10.27
C GLU A 498 10.95 2.18 -9.35
N ASN A 499 10.39 2.31 -8.15
CA ASN A 499 10.88 3.22 -7.12
C ASN A 499 11.09 2.43 -5.82
N MET A 500 11.87 1.35 -5.93
CA MET A 500 12.09 0.40 -4.84
C MET A 500 12.60 1.12 -3.59
N ASN A 501 12.01 0.80 -2.43
CA ASN A 501 12.41 1.33 -1.13
C ASN A 501 12.20 2.86 -0.98
N ALA A 502 11.33 3.47 -1.78
CA ALA A 502 10.97 4.88 -1.61
C ALA A 502 10.58 5.18 -0.16
N SER A 503 11.14 6.23 0.43
CA SER A 503 10.73 6.69 1.75
C SER A 503 9.25 7.08 1.72
N PHE A 504 8.47 6.54 2.65
CA PHE A 504 7.04 6.84 2.74
C PHE A 504 6.74 8.09 3.55
N GLU A 505 7.78 8.63 4.18
CA GLU A 505 7.70 9.87 4.94
C GLU A 505 7.32 11.02 4.01
N MET A 506 6.35 11.82 4.45
CA MET A 506 6.19 13.15 3.89
C MET A 506 7.41 13.95 4.31
N VAL A 507 8.43 13.96 3.47
CA VAL A 507 9.49 14.95 3.53
C VAL A 507 8.86 16.29 3.08
N GLU A 508 8.03 16.89 3.94
CA GLU A 508 8.10 18.35 4.07
C GLU A 508 9.44 18.58 4.76
N GLY A 509 10.43 18.93 3.93
CA GLY A 509 11.87 18.87 4.23
C GLY A 509 12.26 19.25 5.65
N TYR A 510 12.51 18.24 6.46
CA TYR A 510 13.51 18.25 7.51
C TYR A 510 14.34 16.98 7.28
N ASP A 511 15.51 17.15 6.68
CA ASP A 511 16.58 16.14 6.72
C ASP A 511 17.08 16.12 8.18
N ASP A 512 16.44 15.26 8.98
CA ASP A 512 16.45 15.30 10.45
C ASP A 512 17.74 14.78 11.12
N ASP A 513 18.84 14.62 10.37
CA ASP A 513 20.14 14.33 10.99
C ASP A 513 21.05 15.56 11.10
N GLN A 514 20.87 16.60 10.26
CA GLN A 514 21.71 17.81 10.32
C GLN A 514 21.04 18.98 11.05
N ASP A 515 19.72 19.16 10.89
CA ASP A 515 19.02 20.28 11.52
C ASP A 515 18.59 19.97 12.96
N LEU A 516 18.28 18.72 13.30
CA LEU A 516 18.10 18.30 14.70
C LEU A 516 19.43 18.40 15.47
N GLN A 517 20.55 18.04 14.82
CA GLN A 517 21.89 18.28 15.37
C GLN A 517 22.15 19.77 15.55
N ARG A 518 21.82 20.63 14.58
CA ARG A 518 21.97 22.09 14.75
C ARG A 518 21.07 22.66 15.83
N MET A 519 19.83 22.21 15.97
CA MET A 519 18.93 22.66 17.03
C MET A 519 19.41 22.19 18.41
N LEU A 520 19.91 20.95 18.52
CA LEU A 520 20.55 20.46 19.75
C LEU A 520 21.87 21.19 20.04
N THR A 521 22.65 21.55 19.02
CA THR A 521 23.90 22.31 19.16
C THR A 521 23.62 23.77 19.53
N ASP A 522 22.58 24.39 18.99
CA ASP A 522 22.13 25.74 19.31
C ASP A 522 21.47 25.81 20.69
N GLU A 523 20.76 24.76 21.13
CA GLU A 523 20.28 24.65 22.52
C GLU A 523 21.44 24.41 23.50
N MET A 524 22.43 23.59 23.15
CA MET A 524 23.63 23.42 23.97
C MET A 524 24.49 24.69 24.04
N GLN A 525 24.61 25.46 22.94
CA GLN A 525 25.28 26.76 22.96
C GLN A 525 24.50 27.83 23.73
N LYS A 526 23.16 27.79 23.74
CA LYS A 526 22.34 28.70 24.57
C LYS A 526 22.39 28.38 26.05
N VAL A 527 22.70 27.14 26.43
CA VAL A 527 22.91 26.75 27.84
C VAL A 527 24.32 27.14 28.30
N ASP A 528 25.35 27.04 27.46
CA ASP A 528 26.72 27.43 27.81
C ASP A 528 26.95 28.96 27.82
N VAL A 529 26.17 29.76 27.08
CA VAL A 529 26.31 31.23 27.09
C VAL A 529 25.65 31.89 28.31
N HIS A 530 24.88 31.15 29.12
CA HIS A 530 24.25 31.67 30.33
C HIS A 530 25.03 31.42 31.63
N HIS A 531 26.30 30.98 31.56
CA HIS A 531 27.14 30.84 32.76
C HIS A 531 28.34 31.80 32.87
N ASP A 532 28.58 32.70 31.91
CA ASP A 532 29.80 33.54 31.91
C ASP A 532 29.60 35.07 32.01
N GLU A 533 28.41 35.59 32.35
CA GLU A 533 28.23 37.04 32.58
C GLU A 533 27.47 37.38 33.88
N GLU A 534 28.04 37.00 35.04
CA GLU A 534 27.84 37.76 36.29
C GLU A 534 29.18 37.90 37.02
N ALA A 535 29.90 39.01 36.80
CA ALA A 535 30.96 39.48 37.68
C ALA A 535 30.86 41.00 37.87
N ASP A 536 30.34 41.38 39.04
CA ASP A 536 30.11 42.73 39.57
C ASP A 536 31.43 43.47 39.92
N PRO A 537 31.62 44.76 39.57
CA PRO A 537 32.80 45.53 39.95
C PRO A 537 32.58 46.34 41.23
N ASN A 538 32.94 45.79 42.41
CA ASN A 538 33.58 46.49 43.55
C ASN A 538 33.45 45.69 44.87
N GLY A 539 34.56 45.49 45.59
CA GLY A 539 34.51 45.28 47.05
C GLY A 539 35.32 44.12 47.64
N SER A 540 36.64 44.31 47.71
CA SER A 540 37.58 43.93 48.78
C SER A 540 37.31 42.80 49.81
N LEU A 541 38.37 41.99 50.00
CA LEU A 541 38.87 41.31 51.22
C LEU A 541 38.61 39.79 51.42
N ARG A 542 39.77 39.09 51.49
CA ARG A 542 40.20 38.05 52.46
C ARG A 542 40.06 36.55 52.13
N GLY A 543 41.19 35.86 52.36
CA GLY A 543 41.35 34.42 52.69
C GLY A 543 41.51 33.53 51.46
N GLU A 544 42.66 32.91 51.19
CA GLU A 544 43.05 31.57 51.68
C GLU A 544 41.95 30.53 51.41
N SER A 545 42.13 29.42 50.72
CA SER A 545 43.30 28.60 50.38
C SER A 545 42.85 27.50 49.38
N ASP A 546 43.81 26.89 48.66
CA ASP A 546 43.77 25.56 48.00
C ASP A 546 42.68 25.32 46.91
N GLU A 547 42.94 24.96 45.65
CA GLU A 547 43.99 24.18 44.98
C GLU A 547 44.20 24.72 43.54
N LYS A 548 45.41 24.54 42.99
CA LYS A 548 45.76 24.88 41.61
C LYS A 548 45.46 23.74 40.61
N PRO A 549 45.34 24.07 39.30
CA PRO A 549 44.95 23.19 38.20
C PRO A 549 46.15 22.45 37.57
N VAL A 550 45.88 21.47 36.70
CA VAL A 550 46.89 20.90 35.81
C VAL A 550 46.48 21.06 34.35
N ILE A 551 47.12 22.02 33.68
CA ILE A 551 47.47 21.96 32.25
C ILE A 551 49.00 21.90 32.19
N ALA A 552 49.53 20.93 31.44
CA ALA A 552 50.90 20.83 30.94
C ALA A 552 50.87 19.78 29.80
N ALA A 553 51.61 19.82 28.69
CA ALA A 553 52.54 20.79 28.12
C ALA A 553 52.85 20.37 26.66
N GLU A 554 53.14 21.35 25.81
CA GLU A 554 54.25 21.46 24.82
C GLU A 554 54.65 20.31 23.86
N ALA A 555 54.48 20.62 22.56
CA ALA A 555 55.52 20.88 21.53
C ALA A 555 56.72 19.93 21.24
N GLU A 556 56.91 19.75 19.92
CA GLU A 556 58.18 19.72 19.16
C GLU A 556 58.96 18.42 18.80
N VAL A 557 59.14 18.26 17.47
CA VAL A 557 60.36 17.88 16.72
C VAL A 557 60.79 16.39 16.68
N ARG A 558 60.72 15.83 15.47
CA ARG A 558 61.91 15.38 14.69
C ARG A 558 61.53 14.90 13.29
N GLY A 559 62.11 15.54 12.28
CA GLY A 559 62.30 14.96 10.95
C GLY A 559 63.78 14.82 10.63
N GLY A 560 64.12 13.92 9.71
CA GLY A 560 65.23 14.15 8.78
C GLY A 560 66.14 12.97 8.45
N SER A 561 66.37 12.81 7.14
CA SER A 561 67.41 12.03 6.42
C SER A 561 67.24 10.50 6.40
N SER A 562 67.55 9.74 5.36
CA SER A 562 67.77 9.87 3.90
C SER A 562 68.40 8.53 3.50
N GLU A 563 67.95 7.82 2.45
CA GLU A 563 68.83 7.21 1.43
C GLU A 563 68.06 6.32 0.44
N SER A 564 68.53 6.39 -0.79
CA SER A 564 68.12 5.69 -2.00
C SER A 564 68.48 4.20 -2.00
N ALA A 565 67.69 3.36 -2.69
CA ALA A 565 68.15 2.50 -3.80
C ALA A 565 67.15 1.35 -4.10
N SER A 566 66.71 1.28 -5.36
CA SER A 566 66.81 0.13 -6.28
C SER A 566 66.49 -1.31 -5.84
N ASN A 567 65.74 -1.99 -6.74
CA ASN A 567 65.84 -3.41 -7.14
C ASN A 567 64.99 -4.52 -6.49
N SER A 568 64.02 -4.96 -7.30
CA SER A 568 63.88 -6.32 -7.85
C SER A 568 63.50 -7.53 -6.98
N LYS A 569 62.49 -8.26 -7.48
CA LYS A 569 62.31 -9.73 -7.47
C LYS A 569 62.23 -10.44 -6.11
N LEU A 570 61.05 -10.95 -5.76
CA LEU A 570 60.61 -12.32 -6.03
C LEU A 570 59.13 -12.49 -5.67
#